data_AF-A0A7L2QLX8-F1
#
_entry.id   AF-A0A7L2QLX8-F1
#
_cell.length_a   1.000
_cell.length_b   1.000
_cell.length_c   1.000
_cell.angle_alpha   90.00
_cell.angle_beta   90.00
_cell.angle_gamma   90.00
#
_symmetry.space_group_name_H-M   'P 1'
#
loop_
_entity.id
_entity.type
_entity.pdbx_description
1 polymer ?
#
loop_
_entity_poly.entity_id
_entity_poly.type
_entity_poly.pdbx_seq_one_letter_code
_entity_poly.pdbx_strand_id
1 'polypeptide(L)'
;LFLSLKLENKTRGKLQKQICQVVLDHFEKQYTAELGDAWSSVRDVLTSPWCWQHALLLNRFSQSPGLESSLAEQGYHPAFPAALPYLPAALRCYTRTAPGRFPAQKHQPGRLKDYYLLNAASLLPVLALEVKDGEDVLDLCAAPGGKSVAILQCACPGHFHCNEYDDLRSRWLEQTIESFIPDPLMNLIMISKLDGRQIGDLQPEFYDKVLVDAPCSNDRSWLFSADPQQAVLRLMQRKELSSLQFHLLR
;
A
#
# COMPACT_ATOMS: atom_id res chain seq x y z
N LEU A 1 -36.06 9.84 -15.18
CA LEU A 1 -35.28 9.35 -16.35
C LEU A 1 -34.06 10.21 -16.75
N PHE A 2 -33.99 11.51 -16.43
CA PHE A 2 -32.87 12.38 -16.86
C PHE A 2 -31.61 12.38 -15.97
N LEU A 3 -31.63 11.69 -14.82
CA LEU A 3 -30.48 11.58 -13.89
C LEU A 3 -29.62 10.34 -14.13
N SER A 4 -30.15 9.29 -14.79
CA SER A 4 -29.40 8.06 -15.07
C SER A 4 -28.41 8.22 -16.23
N LEU A 5 -28.77 9.01 -17.25
CA LEU A 5 -27.93 9.24 -18.43
C LEU A 5 -26.70 10.13 -18.18
N LYS A 6 -26.67 10.90 -17.08
CA LYS A 6 -25.51 11.73 -16.71
C LYS A 6 -24.44 10.94 -15.95
N LEU A 7 -24.75 9.79 -15.34
CA LEU A 7 -23.75 8.92 -14.74
C LEU A 7 -23.04 8.05 -15.80
N GLU A 8 -23.75 7.60 -16.84
CA GLU A 8 -23.16 6.75 -17.87
C GLU A 8 -22.12 7.48 -18.73
N ASN A 9 -22.29 8.79 -18.96
CA ASN A 9 -21.41 9.57 -19.83
C ASN A 9 -20.13 10.12 -19.16
N LYS A 10 -19.95 9.98 -17.84
CA LYS A 10 -18.70 10.39 -17.15
C LYS A 10 -17.65 9.27 -17.04
N THR A 11 -17.99 8.05 -17.47
CA THR A 11 -17.12 6.86 -17.41
C THR A 11 -16.42 6.54 -18.74
N ARG A 12 -16.74 7.25 -19.82
CA ARG A 12 -16.05 7.15 -21.11
C ARG A 12 -14.89 8.15 -21.14
N GLY A 13 -13.72 7.73 -20.64
CA GLY A 13 -12.51 8.56 -20.70
C GLY A 13 -11.43 8.26 -19.66
N LYS A 14 -11.49 7.14 -18.92
CA LYS A 14 -10.27 6.64 -18.29
C LYS A 14 -9.45 5.97 -19.39
N LEU A 15 -8.31 6.56 -19.76
CA LEU A 15 -7.32 5.91 -20.63
C LEU A 15 -7.16 4.46 -20.17
N GLN A 16 -7.48 3.52 -21.05
CA GLN A 16 -7.17 2.12 -20.83
C GLN A 16 -5.66 2.06 -20.60
N LYS A 17 -5.23 1.48 -19.47
CA LYS A 17 -3.80 1.42 -19.15
C LYS A 17 -3.10 0.67 -20.28
N GLN A 18 -2.31 1.39 -21.07
CA GLN A 18 -1.55 0.81 -22.17
C GLN A 18 -0.27 0.19 -21.61
N ILE A 19 0.05 -1.02 -22.07
CA ILE A 19 1.28 -1.70 -21.68
C ILE A 19 2.45 -1.01 -22.38
N CYS A 20 3.49 -0.68 -21.62
CA CYS A 20 4.77 -0.21 -22.13
C CYS A 20 5.55 -1.42 -22.67
N GLN A 21 5.58 -1.58 -23.99
CA GLN A 21 6.19 -2.76 -24.62
C GLN A 21 7.67 -2.92 -24.24
N VAL A 22 8.41 -1.81 -24.13
CA VAL A 22 9.82 -1.84 -23.74
C VAL A 22 10.03 -2.44 -22.35
N VAL A 23 9.11 -2.18 -21.42
CA VAL A 23 9.14 -2.76 -20.07
C VAL A 23 8.75 -4.23 -20.11
N LEU A 24 7.72 -4.57 -20.89
CA LEU A 24 7.28 -5.96 -21.03
C LEU A 24 8.38 -6.83 -21.65
N ASP A 25 9.04 -6.37 -22.72
CA ASP A 25 10.14 -7.10 -23.37
C ASP A 25 11.31 -7.34 -22.41
N HIS A 26 11.61 -6.35 -21.55
CA HIS A 26 12.60 -6.50 -20.50
C HIS A 26 12.19 -7.56 -19.46
N PHE A 27 10.93 -7.54 -19.02
CA PHE A 27 10.39 -8.53 -18.10
C PHE A 27 10.34 -9.93 -18.71
N GLU A 28 9.99 -10.06 -19.99
CA GLU A 28 10.04 -11.34 -20.71
C GLU A 28 11.43 -11.94 -20.65
N LYS A 29 12.48 -11.16 -20.94
CA LYS A 29 13.86 -11.64 -20.87
C LYS A 29 14.28 -12.00 -19.44
N GLN A 30 14.00 -11.13 -18.47
CA GLN A 30 14.46 -11.29 -17.10
C GLN A 30 13.68 -12.40 -16.37
N TYR A 31 12.35 -12.31 -16.34
CA TYR A 31 11.52 -13.20 -15.54
C TYR A 31 11.30 -14.56 -16.17
N THR A 32 11.48 -14.74 -17.48
CA THR A 32 11.59 -16.10 -18.05
C THR A 32 12.83 -16.81 -17.49
N ALA A 33 13.95 -16.10 -17.34
CA ALA A 33 15.18 -16.69 -16.78
C ALA A 33 15.06 -16.97 -15.27
N GLU A 34 14.37 -16.12 -14.52
CA GLU A 34 14.22 -16.25 -13.05
C GLU A 34 13.10 -17.21 -12.63
N LEU A 35 11.95 -17.19 -13.33
CA LEU A 35 10.74 -17.92 -12.93
C LEU A 35 10.43 -19.14 -13.81
N GLY A 36 11.12 -19.29 -14.96
CA GLY A 36 10.87 -20.39 -15.90
C GLY A 36 9.41 -20.46 -16.35
N ASP A 37 8.83 -21.66 -16.29
CA ASP A 37 7.46 -21.93 -16.77
C ASP A 37 6.39 -21.11 -16.02
N ALA A 38 6.65 -20.73 -14.76
CA ALA A 38 5.73 -19.95 -13.95
C ALA A 38 5.54 -18.52 -14.47
N TRP A 39 6.50 -18.00 -15.24
CA TRP A 39 6.42 -16.64 -15.79
C TRP A 39 5.17 -16.44 -16.65
N SER A 40 4.76 -17.44 -17.42
CA SER A 40 3.57 -17.35 -18.28
C SER A 40 2.32 -16.95 -17.49
N SER A 41 2.05 -17.64 -16.39
CA SER A 41 0.92 -17.36 -15.50
C SER A 41 1.06 -16.01 -14.80
N VAL A 42 2.26 -15.67 -14.32
CA VAL A 42 2.52 -14.38 -13.66
C VAL A 42 2.31 -13.23 -14.63
N ARG A 43 2.81 -13.33 -15.85
CA ARG A 43 2.67 -12.33 -16.92
C ARG A 43 1.21 -12.11 -17.26
N ASP A 44 0.42 -13.17 -17.41
CA ASP A 44 -0.99 -13.07 -17.76
C ASP A 44 -1.77 -12.28 -16.69
N VAL A 45 -1.48 -12.50 -15.41
CA VAL A 45 -2.04 -11.70 -14.30
C VAL A 45 -1.48 -10.27 -14.30
N LEU A 46 -0.18 -10.11 -14.49
CA LEU A 46 0.51 -8.82 -14.46
C LEU A 46 0.03 -7.87 -15.57
N THR A 47 -0.30 -8.41 -16.75
CA THR A 47 -0.78 -7.67 -17.92
C THR A 47 -2.30 -7.46 -17.93
N SER A 48 -3.02 -8.02 -16.95
CA SER A 48 -4.48 -7.99 -16.87
C SER A 48 -4.98 -7.19 -15.64
N PRO A 49 -5.02 -5.85 -15.67
CA PRO A 49 -5.38 -5.03 -14.51
C PRO A 49 -6.74 -5.33 -13.86
N TRP A 50 -7.67 -5.95 -14.60
CA TRP A 50 -8.99 -6.34 -14.12
C TRP A 50 -8.96 -7.51 -13.12
N CYS A 51 -7.93 -8.35 -13.15
CA CYS A 51 -7.79 -9.47 -12.21
C CYS A 51 -7.05 -9.09 -10.92
N TRP A 52 -6.53 -7.85 -10.82
CA TRP A 52 -5.78 -7.44 -9.64
C TRP A 52 -6.69 -7.28 -8.44
N GLN A 53 -6.45 -8.12 -7.44
CA GLN A 53 -7.13 -8.02 -6.15
C GLN A 53 -6.69 -6.77 -5.39
N HIS A 54 -7.69 -6.12 -4.81
CA HIS A 54 -7.51 -5.04 -3.86
C HIS A 54 -8.18 -5.45 -2.55
N ALA A 55 -7.53 -5.06 -1.46
CA ALA A 55 -8.05 -5.17 -0.12
C ALA A 55 -8.72 -3.84 0.27
N LEU A 56 -9.83 -3.96 0.98
CA LEU A 56 -10.47 -2.89 1.73
C LEU A 56 -10.18 -3.14 3.21
N LEU A 57 -9.32 -2.31 3.77
CA LEU A 57 -8.96 -2.33 5.18
C LEU A 57 -9.87 -1.35 5.92
N LEU A 58 -10.69 -1.84 6.85
CA LEU A 58 -11.52 -0.96 7.66
C LEU A 58 -10.68 -0.15 8.63
N ASN A 59 -11.11 1.09 8.87
CA ASN A 59 -10.57 1.93 9.91
C ASN A 59 -11.28 1.63 11.23
N ARG A 60 -10.60 1.00 12.20
CA ARG A 60 -11.12 0.70 13.53
C ARG A 60 -11.46 1.94 14.36
N PHE A 61 -10.93 3.11 13.97
CA PHE A 61 -11.17 4.40 14.63
C PHE A 61 -12.38 5.15 14.04
N SER A 62 -12.93 4.69 12.90
CA SER A 62 -14.18 5.19 12.34
C SER A 62 -15.29 4.15 12.51
N GLN A 63 -16.52 4.61 12.67
CA GLN A 63 -17.70 3.74 12.66
C GLN A 63 -18.63 4.17 11.54
N SER A 64 -18.83 3.26 10.58
CA SER A 64 -19.80 3.44 9.49
C SER A 64 -20.83 2.32 9.58
N PRO A 65 -21.97 2.55 10.24
CA PRO A 65 -23.02 1.54 10.39
C PRO A 65 -23.45 1.00 9.02
N GLY A 66 -23.51 -0.32 8.89
CA GLY A 66 -23.94 -0.99 7.66
C GLY A 66 -22.90 -1.09 6.55
N LEU A 67 -21.68 -0.57 6.74
CA LEU A 67 -20.60 -0.71 5.73
C LEU A 67 -20.28 -2.18 5.47
N GLU A 68 -20.10 -2.99 6.52
CA GLU A 68 -19.81 -4.42 6.38
C GLU A 68 -20.94 -5.19 5.69
N SER A 69 -22.21 -4.85 5.99
CA SER A 69 -23.37 -5.40 5.28
C SER A 69 -23.35 -5.04 3.80
N SER A 70 -23.06 -3.78 3.46
CA SER A 70 -22.94 -3.34 2.07
C SER A 70 -21.78 -4.01 1.34
N LEU A 71 -20.67 -4.26 2.03
CA LEU A 71 -19.54 -5.02 1.49
C LEU A 71 -19.96 -6.45 1.15
N ALA A 72 -20.66 -7.13 2.07
CA ALA A 72 -21.16 -8.49 1.85
C ALA A 72 -22.14 -8.56 0.66
N GLU A 73 -23.10 -7.61 0.56
CA GLU A 73 -24.03 -7.51 -0.58
C GLU A 73 -23.30 -7.30 -1.91
N GLN A 74 -22.14 -6.64 -1.89
CA GLN A 74 -21.29 -6.42 -3.06
C GLN A 74 -20.28 -7.55 -3.32
N GLY A 75 -20.39 -8.67 -2.59
CA GLY A 75 -19.56 -9.88 -2.74
C GLY A 75 -18.18 -9.79 -2.11
N TYR A 76 -17.92 -8.80 -1.24
CA TYR A 76 -16.71 -8.78 -0.44
C TYR A 76 -16.80 -9.81 0.69
N HIS A 77 -15.68 -10.44 1.00
CA HIS A 77 -15.53 -11.41 2.07
C HIS A 77 -14.22 -11.11 2.83
N PRO A 78 -14.09 -11.54 4.10
CA PRO A 78 -12.86 -11.38 4.86
C PRO A 78 -11.64 -11.89 4.06
N ALA A 79 -10.59 -11.09 4.01
CA ALA A 79 -9.36 -11.38 3.26
C ALA A 79 -8.56 -12.54 3.86
N PHE A 80 -8.75 -12.77 5.16
CA PHE A 80 -8.08 -13.82 5.92
C PHE A 80 -9.13 -14.71 6.59
N PRO A 81 -8.94 -16.04 6.61
CA PRO A 81 -9.79 -16.94 7.37
C PRO A 81 -9.62 -16.66 8.88
N ALA A 82 -10.72 -16.77 9.63
CA ALA A 82 -10.78 -16.43 11.06
C ALA A 82 -9.92 -17.31 12.00
N ALA A 83 -9.16 -18.28 11.46
CA ALA A 83 -8.45 -19.30 12.22
C ALA A 83 -6.93 -19.09 12.31
N LEU A 84 -6.41 -17.91 11.96
CA LEU A 84 -4.97 -17.63 12.04
C LEU A 84 -4.63 -17.06 13.42
N PRO A 85 -3.87 -17.79 14.28
CA PRO A 85 -3.61 -17.39 15.66
C PRO A 85 -2.77 -16.11 15.81
N TYR A 86 -2.04 -15.73 14.76
CA TYR A 86 -1.20 -14.52 14.70
C TYR A 86 -1.94 -13.31 14.10
N LEU A 87 -3.19 -13.47 13.62
CA LEU A 87 -3.91 -12.35 13.04
C LEU A 87 -4.42 -11.43 14.16
N PRO A 88 -4.10 -10.12 14.12
CA PRO A 88 -4.60 -9.18 15.11
C PRO A 88 -6.13 -9.14 15.11
N ALA A 89 -6.76 -9.33 16.27
CA ALA A 89 -8.21 -9.40 16.40
C ALA A 89 -8.94 -8.13 15.92
N ALA A 90 -8.24 -6.98 15.95
CA ALA A 90 -8.77 -5.71 15.48
C ALA A 90 -8.73 -5.54 13.95
N LEU A 91 -7.91 -6.32 13.25
CA LEU A 91 -7.70 -6.17 11.81
C LEU A 91 -8.92 -6.68 11.04
N ARG A 92 -9.68 -5.76 10.46
CA ARG A 92 -10.80 -6.08 9.56
C ARG A 92 -10.44 -5.72 8.14
N CYS A 93 -10.23 -6.73 7.31
CA CYS A 93 -9.86 -6.56 5.91
C CYS A 93 -10.73 -7.44 5.01
N TYR A 94 -11.17 -6.87 3.90
CA TYR A 94 -12.10 -7.49 2.97
C TYR A 94 -11.54 -7.51 1.55
N THR A 95 -11.73 -8.60 0.84
CA THR A 95 -11.36 -8.76 -0.57
C THR A 95 -12.56 -9.18 -1.40
N ARG A 96 -12.46 -9.00 -2.71
CA ARG A 96 -13.45 -9.48 -3.67
C ARG A 96 -12.74 -10.12 -4.85
N THR A 97 -13.28 -11.23 -5.34
CA THR A 97 -12.78 -11.94 -6.54
C THR A 97 -13.25 -11.28 -7.83
N ALA A 98 -14.48 -10.74 -7.83
CA ALA A 98 -15.04 -10.02 -8.96
C ALA A 98 -14.29 -8.69 -9.23
N PRO A 99 -14.10 -8.32 -10.52
CA PRO A 99 -13.39 -7.12 -10.92
C PRO A 99 -14.07 -5.84 -10.39
N GLY A 100 -13.31 -4.76 -10.39
CA GLY A 100 -13.76 -3.44 -9.93
C GLY A 100 -13.24 -3.10 -8.54
N ARG A 101 -13.32 -1.81 -8.19
CA ARG A 101 -12.82 -1.28 -6.92
C ARG A 101 -13.93 -0.60 -6.17
N PHE A 102 -13.94 -0.76 -4.85
CA PHE A 102 -14.74 0.09 -3.98
C PHE A 102 -14.33 1.56 -4.18
N PRO A 103 -15.26 2.53 -4.07
CA PRO A 103 -14.93 3.95 -4.23
C PRO A 103 -13.88 4.41 -3.22
N ALA A 104 -12.87 5.15 -3.66
CA ALA A 104 -11.89 5.75 -2.76
C ALA A 104 -12.50 6.96 -2.03
N GLN A 105 -12.21 7.09 -0.73
CA GLN A 105 -12.56 8.27 0.05
C GLN A 105 -11.46 9.33 -0.05
N LYS A 106 -11.85 10.58 -0.33
CA LYS A 106 -10.93 11.72 -0.36
C LYS A 106 -10.59 12.16 1.05
N HIS A 107 -9.37 12.68 1.22
CA HIS A 107 -8.98 13.33 2.47
C HIS A 107 -9.89 14.55 2.73
N GLN A 108 -10.34 14.69 3.97
CA GLN A 108 -11.12 15.81 4.48
C GLN A 108 -10.60 16.14 5.89
N PRO A 109 -10.08 17.34 6.15
CA PRO A 109 -9.57 17.71 7.46
C PRO A 109 -10.62 17.50 8.56
N GLY A 110 -10.19 16.93 9.70
CA GLY A 110 -11.06 16.63 10.85
C GLY A 110 -12.07 15.50 10.63
N ARG A 111 -12.02 14.78 9.50
CA ARG A 111 -12.92 13.64 9.24
C ARG A 111 -12.14 12.39 8.90
N LEU A 112 -12.30 11.37 9.74
CA LEU A 112 -11.76 10.05 9.50
C LEU A 112 -12.44 9.36 8.32
N LYS A 113 -11.64 8.63 7.55
CA LYS A 113 -12.08 7.68 6.53
C LYS A 113 -12.49 6.39 7.19
N ASP A 114 -13.45 5.72 6.58
CA ASP A 114 -13.99 4.44 7.06
C ASP A 114 -13.13 3.26 6.63
N TYR A 115 -12.36 3.42 5.55
CA TYR A 115 -11.53 2.35 5.01
C TYR A 115 -10.40 2.85 4.12
N TYR A 116 -9.33 2.06 4.03
CA TYR A 116 -8.20 2.22 3.12
C TYR A 116 -8.26 1.18 2.01
N LEU A 117 -7.96 1.59 0.77
CA LEU A 117 -7.87 0.67 -0.37
C LEU A 117 -6.39 0.43 -0.71
N LEU A 118 -5.95 -0.82 -0.61
CA LEU A 118 -4.57 -1.22 -0.85
C LEU A 118 -4.49 -2.52 -1.66
N ASN A 119 -3.30 -2.85 -2.15
CA ASN A 119 -3.04 -4.20 -2.64
C ASN A 119 -3.08 -5.14 -1.42
N ALA A 120 -3.82 -6.26 -1.51
CA ALA A 120 -3.93 -7.22 -0.40
C ALA A 120 -2.56 -7.75 0.04
N ALA A 121 -1.63 -7.94 -0.91
CA ALA A 121 -0.27 -8.38 -0.62
C ALA A 121 0.52 -7.39 0.27
N SER A 122 0.15 -6.10 0.29
CA SER A 122 0.82 -5.11 1.12
C SER A 122 0.58 -5.29 2.63
N LEU A 123 -0.40 -6.12 3.03
CA LEU A 123 -0.66 -6.46 4.42
C LEU A 123 0.29 -7.54 4.95
N LEU A 124 0.86 -8.37 4.09
CA LEU A 124 1.72 -9.48 4.49
C LEU A 124 2.94 -9.04 5.32
N PRO A 125 3.74 -8.02 4.93
CA PRO A 125 4.87 -7.58 5.76
C PRO A 125 4.42 -6.96 7.09
N VAL A 126 3.25 -6.33 7.13
CA VAL A 126 2.68 -5.77 8.38
C VAL A 126 2.29 -6.87 9.35
N LEU A 127 1.64 -7.92 8.83
CA LEU A 127 1.26 -9.09 9.63
C LEU A 127 2.50 -9.85 10.12
N ALA A 128 3.51 -10.02 9.27
CA ALA A 128 4.75 -10.71 9.62
C ALA A 128 5.60 -9.94 10.66
N LEU A 129 5.44 -8.61 10.76
CA LEU A 129 6.13 -7.80 11.77
C LEU A 129 5.59 -8.06 13.18
N GLU A 130 4.33 -8.52 13.30
CA GLU A 130 3.67 -8.90 14.56
C GLU A 130 3.82 -7.84 15.65
N VAL A 131 3.57 -6.57 15.29
CA VAL A 131 3.61 -5.44 16.22
C VAL A 131 2.60 -5.65 17.35
N LYS A 132 3.02 -5.35 18.58
CA LYS A 132 2.20 -5.40 19.79
C LYS A 132 1.93 -4.01 20.35
N ASP A 133 0.87 -3.92 21.14
CA ASP A 133 0.52 -2.68 21.82
C ASP A 133 1.65 -2.24 22.77
N GLY A 134 2.01 -0.96 22.71
CA GLY A 134 3.06 -0.36 23.54
C GLY A 134 4.49 -0.51 23.00
N GLU A 135 4.73 -1.27 21.93
CA GLU A 135 6.05 -1.35 21.29
C GLU A 135 6.43 -0.04 20.57
N ASP A 136 7.72 0.26 20.52
CA ASP A 136 8.29 1.37 19.76
C ASP A 136 8.59 0.92 18.32
N VAL A 137 7.94 1.54 17.34
CA VAL A 137 7.88 1.05 15.96
C VAL A 137 8.37 2.11 14.97
N LEU A 138 9.14 1.68 13.98
CA LEU A 138 9.58 2.49 12.85
C LEU A 138 9.02 1.96 11.52
N ASP A 139 8.36 2.82 10.76
CA ASP A 139 8.13 2.64 9.32
C ASP A 139 9.11 3.54 8.57
N LEU A 140 10.20 2.93 8.07
CA LEU A 140 11.38 3.67 7.58
C LEU A 140 11.11 4.40 6.24
N CYS A 141 10.15 3.91 5.45
CA CYS A 141 9.81 4.38 4.11
C CYS A 141 8.29 4.48 3.97
N ALA A 142 7.68 5.29 4.82
CA ALA A 142 6.27 5.19 5.17
C ALA A 142 5.30 5.63 4.08
N ALA A 143 5.66 6.57 3.20
CA ALA A 143 4.68 7.15 2.29
C ALA A 143 4.25 6.17 1.17
N PRO A 144 2.98 6.23 0.72
CA PRO A 144 1.95 7.21 1.10
C PRO A 144 1.22 6.88 2.41
N GLY A 145 1.64 5.89 3.19
CA GLY A 145 1.10 5.61 4.53
C GLY A 145 0.21 4.38 4.63
N GLY A 146 0.04 3.60 3.55
CA GLY A 146 -0.87 2.45 3.56
C GLY A 146 -0.46 1.33 4.53
N LYS A 147 0.84 1.08 4.68
CA LYS A 147 1.36 0.11 5.65
C LYS A 147 1.37 0.68 7.07
N SER A 148 1.67 1.96 7.22
CA SER A 148 1.60 2.65 8.51
C SER A 148 0.18 2.66 9.08
N VAL A 149 -0.83 2.94 8.23
CA VAL A 149 -2.24 2.80 8.61
C VAL A 149 -2.56 1.35 8.98
N ALA A 150 -2.07 0.36 8.22
CA ALA A 150 -2.30 -1.04 8.53
C ALA A 150 -1.69 -1.47 9.86
N ILE A 151 -0.48 -1.01 10.21
CA ILE A 151 0.13 -1.23 11.54
C ILE A 151 -0.81 -0.70 12.63
N LEU A 152 -1.32 0.53 12.47
CA LEU A 152 -2.25 1.15 13.43
C LEU A 152 -3.64 0.50 13.47
N GLN A 153 -4.02 -0.28 12.44
CA GLN A 153 -5.22 -1.11 12.49
C GLN A 153 -4.98 -2.43 13.24
N CYS A 154 -3.73 -2.90 13.29
CA CYS A 154 -3.33 -4.12 14.00
C CYS A 154 -3.08 -3.89 15.48
N ALA A 155 -2.41 -2.80 15.84
CA ALA A 155 -1.91 -2.53 17.19
C ALA A 155 -1.90 -1.03 17.51
N CYS A 156 -1.64 -0.70 18.77
CA CYS A 156 -1.42 0.66 19.28
C CYS A 156 0.04 0.80 19.77
N PRO A 157 0.98 1.21 18.91
CA PRO A 157 2.38 1.45 19.31
C PRO A 157 2.50 2.48 20.45
N GLY A 158 3.54 2.34 21.27
CA GLY A 158 3.90 3.32 22.31
C GLY A 158 4.50 4.59 21.69
N HIS A 159 5.45 4.40 20.78
CA HIS A 159 5.94 5.41 19.86
C HIS A 159 5.87 4.87 18.43
N PHE A 160 5.36 5.67 17.49
CA PHE A 160 5.33 5.29 16.08
C PHE A 160 5.99 6.33 15.19
N HIS A 161 7.18 6.00 14.69
CA HIS A 161 7.92 6.85 13.78
C HIS A 161 7.64 6.46 12.32
N CYS A 162 7.01 7.35 11.56
CA CYS A 162 6.83 7.23 10.11
C CYS A 162 7.83 8.16 9.39
N ASN A 163 8.86 7.60 8.77
CA ASN A 163 9.85 8.38 8.03
C ASN A 163 9.55 8.36 6.51
N GLU A 164 9.62 9.53 5.86
CA GLU A 164 9.60 9.63 4.40
C GLU A 164 10.57 10.74 3.93
N TYR A 165 11.60 10.34 3.18
CA TYR A 165 12.62 11.26 2.69
C TYR A 165 12.10 12.30 1.68
N ASP A 166 11.14 11.93 0.82
CA ASP A 166 10.63 12.84 -0.22
C ASP A 166 9.55 13.80 0.31
N ASP A 167 9.75 15.10 0.07
CA ASP A 167 8.86 16.17 0.55
C ASP A 167 7.41 16.05 0.06
N LEU A 168 7.21 15.67 -1.21
CA LEU A 168 5.87 15.55 -1.78
C LEU A 168 5.15 14.33 -1.20
N ARG A 169 5.86 13.21 -1.08
CA ARG A 169 5.33 11.97 -0.51
C ARG A 169 5.08 12.10 0.99
N SER A 170 5.91 12.83 1.74
CA SER A 170 5.66 13.13 3.15
C SER A 170 4.34 13.88 3.35
N ARG A 171 4.02 14.84 2.48
CA ARG A 171 2.70 15.50 2.54
C ARG A 171 1.53 14.55 2.30
N TRP A 172 1.71 13.54 1.44
CA TRP A 172 0.69 12.50 1.26
C TRP A 172 0.56 11.57 2.46
N LEU A 173 1.68 11.26 3.11
CA LEU A 173 1.73 10.51 4.36
C LEU A 173 1.00 11.26 5.47
N GLU A 174 1.31 12.54 5.67
CA GLU A 174 0.63 13.42 6.65
C GLU A 174 -0.89 13.42 6.43
N GLN A 175 -1.35 13.67 5.19
CA GLN A 175 -2.77 13.64 4.85
C GLN A 175 -3.41 12.27 5.08
N THR A 176 -2.64 11.19 4.89
CA THR A 176 -3.11 9.83 5.14
C THR A 176 -3.25 9.59 6.63
N ILE A 177 -2.25 9.92 7.45
CA ILE A 177 -2.33 9.78 8.90
C ILE A 177 -3.51 10.60 9.45
N GLU A 178 -3.66 11.87 9.06
CA GLU A 178 -4.81 12.72 9.45
C GLU A 178 -6.17 12.13 9.03
N SER A 179 -6.22 11.43 7.89
CA SER A 179 -7.45 10.80 7.41
C SER A 179 -7.84 9.52 8.16
N PHE A 180 -6.95 8.90 8.91
CA PHE A 180 -7.22 7.58 9.49
C PHE A 180 -7.10 7.55 11.01
N ILE A 181 -6.27 8.41 11.58
CA ILE A 181 -5.94 8.37 13.00
C ILE A 181 -6.67 9.52 13.71
N PRO A 182 -7.31 9.29 14.87
CA PRO A 182 -7.96 10.35 15.64
C PRO A 182 -6.92 11.18 16.43
N ASP A 183 -7.24 12.46 16.68
CA ASP A 183 -6.36 13.42 17.39
C ASP A 183 -5.72 12.88 18.68
N PRO A 184 -6.42 12.13 19.56
CA PRO A 184 -5.83 11.64 20.80
C PRO A 184 -4.71 10.61 20.63
N LEU A 185 -4.50 10.06 19.42
CA LEU A 185 -3.42 9.14 19.11
C LEU A 185 -2.30 9.80 18.30
N MET A 186 -2.50 11.04 17.81
CA MET A 186 -1.51 11.73 16.99
C MET A 186 -0.22 12.05 17.75
N ASN A 187 -0.30 12.26 19.06
CA ASN A 187 0.86 12.50 19.91
C ASN A 187 1.81 11.31 20.00
N LEU A 188 1.37 10.10 19.64
CA LEU A 188 2.20 8.90 19.59
C LEU A 188 2.91 8.75 18.24
N ILE A 189 2.51 9.53 17.22
CA ILE A 189 3.01 9.41 15.85
C ILE A 189 3.98 10.55 15.55
N MET A 190 5.23 10.20 15.24
CA MET A 190 6.21 11.12 14.70
C MET A 190 6.31 10.94 13.19
N ILE A 191 6.20 12.03 12.43
CA ILE A 191 6.49 12.04 10.99
C ILE A 191 7.80 12.81 10.77
N SER A 192 8.76 12.20 10.10
CA SER A 192 10.04 12.84 9.79
C SER A 192 10.44 12.69 8.32
N LYS A 193 11.41 13.51 7.92
CA LYS A 193 11.95 13.56 6.55
C LYS A 193 13.46 13.35 6.55
N LEU A 194 13.90 12.28 7.19
CA LEU A 194 15.31 11.94 7.33
C LEU A 194 15.73 10.98 6.22
N ASP A 195 17.03 10.97 5.93
CA ASP A 195 17.64 9.89 5.17
C ASP A 195 17.57 8.62 6.01
N GLY A 196 16.78 7.64 5.58
CA GLY A 196 16.55 6.40 6.33
C GLY A 196 17.85 5.64 6.65
N ARG A 197 18.90 5.83 5.85
CA ARG A 197 20.22 5.23 6.08
C ARG A 197 20.93 5.75 7.34
N GLN A 198 20.48 6.87 7.89
CA GLN A 198 21.09 7.52 9.06
C GLN A 198 20.32 7.26 10.35
N ILE A 199 19.07 6.77 10.27
CA ILE A 199 18.21 6.63 11.46
C ILE A 199 18.81 5.63 12.46
N GLY A 200 19.41 4.53 11.98
CA GLY A 200 20.07 3.55 12.85
C GLY A 200 21.22 4.15 13.68
N ASP A 201 22.00 5.06 13.10
CA ASP A 201 23.08 5.75 13.81
C ASP A 201 22.56 6.83 14.77
N LEU A 202 21.47 7.52 14.40
CA LEU A 202 20.84 8.57 15.20
C LEU A 202 20.07 8.02 16.40
N GLN A 203 19.47 6.83 16.25
CA GLN A 203 18.60 6.19 17.24
C GLN A 203 18.96 4.71 17.41
N PRO A 204 20.18 4.41 17.88
CA PRO A 204 20.65 3.04 18.02
C PRO A 204 19.79 2.27 19.03
N GLU A 205 19.39 1.05 18.66
CA GLU A 205 18.63 0.11 19.50
C GLU A 205 17.33 0.68 20.10
N PHE A 206 16.75 1.71 19.47
CA PHE A 206 15.57 2.40 20.01
C PHE A 206 14.25 1.68 19.70
N TYR A 207 14.13 1.04 18.54
CA TYR A 207 12.86 0.47 18.08
C TYR A 207 12.79 -1.03 18.36
N ASP A 208 11.67 -1.49 18.92
CA ASP A 208 11.34 -2.90 19.06
C ASP A 208 11.07 -3.55 17.69
N LYS A 209 10.47 -2.78 16.77
CA LYS A 209 10.06 -3.25 15.44
C LYS A 209 10.38 -2.23 14.36
N VAL A 210 10.92 -2.70 13.24
CA VAL A 210 11.22 -1.86 12.08
C VAL A 210 10.62 -2.47 10.82
N LEU A 211 9.82 -1.69 10.11
CA LEU A 211 9.35 -1.99 8.76
C LEU A 211 10.22 -1.25 7.74
N VAL A 212 10.87 -2.01 6.87
CA VAL A 212 11.65 -1.47 5.74
C VAL A 212 10.96 -1.83 4.42
N ASP A 213 9.95 -1.04 4.04
CA ASP A 213 9.34 -1.10 2.70
C ASP A 213 10.16 -0.28 1.70
N ALA A 214 11.35 -0.78 1.38
CA ALA A 214 12.35 -0.01 0.65
C ALA A 214 11.88 0.41 -0.76
N PRO A 215 12.33 1.58 -1.26
CA PRO A 215 12.04 2.01 -2.63
C PRO A 215 12.52 0.95 -3.63
N CYS A 216 11.60 0.52 -4.49
CA CYS A 216 11.84 -0.57 -5.44
C CYS A 216 11.58 -0.14 -6.88
N SER A 217 11.79 -1.08 -7.80
CA SER A 217 11.54 -0.84 -9.22
C SER A 217 10.06 -0.68 -9.56
N ASN A 218 9.14 -1.01 -8.64
CA ASN A 218 7.70 -0.82 -8.75
C ASN A 218 7.14 -1.33 -10.11
N ASP A 219 7.52 -2.56 -10.45
CA ASP A 219 7.39 -3.16 -11.78
C ASP A 219 5.99 -3.07 -12.37
N ARG A 220 4.97 -3.37 -11.55
CA ARG A 220 3.57 -3.27 -11.96
C ARG A 220 3.22 -1.85 -12.41
N SER A 221 3.74 -0.82 -11.76
CA SER A 221 3.43 0.57 -12.12
C SER A 221 4.11 0.97 -13.42
N TRP A 222 5.40 0.60 -13.58
CA TRP A 222 6.18 0.93 -14.78
C TRP A 222 5.75 0.15 -16.03
N LEU A 223 5.17 -1.04 -15.88
CA LEU A 223 4.57 -1.77 -16.99
C LEU A 223 3.48 -0.98 -17.72
N PHE A 224 2.82 -0.05 -17.04
CA PHE A 224 1.80 0.82 -17.63
C PHE A 224 2.25 2.29 -17.70
N SER A 225 3.56 2.52 -17.78
CA SER A 225 4.12 3.86 -18.03
C SER A 225 3.64 4.37 -19.39
N ALA A 226 3.17 5.62 -19.42
CA ALA A 226 2.83 6.32 -20.66
C ALA A 226 4.07 6.86 -21.40
N ASP A 227 5.23 6.89 -20.73
CA ASP A 227 6.50 7.39 -21.28
C ASP A 227 7.52 6.24 -21.38
N PRO A 228 7.75 5.72 -22.61
CA PRO A 228 8.73 4.66 -22.84
C PRO A 228 10.17 5.10 -22.60
N GLN A 229 10.52 6.37 -22.82
CA GLN A 229 11.89 6.86 -22.65
C GLN A 229 12.24 6.91 -21.16
N GLN A 230 11.34 7.42 -20.33
CA GLN A 230 11.50 7.37 -18.87
C GLN A 230 11.53 5.92 -18.36
N ALA A 231 10.73 5.03 -18.95
CA ALA A 231 10.75 3.62 -18.56
C ALA A 231 12.12 2.97 -18.84
N VAL A 232 12.75 3.25 -19.99
CA VAL A 232 14.11 2.79 -20.29
C VAL A 232 15.12 3.30 -19.28
N LEU A 233 15.11 4.61 -18.99
CA LEU A 233 16.02 5.20 -18.01
C LEU A 233 15.84 4.53 -16.64
N ARG A 234 14.60 4.29 -16.23
CA ARG A 234 14.30 3.62 -14.97
C ARG A 234 14.82 2.20 -14.95
N LEU A 235 14.65 1.43 -16.03
CA LEU A 235 15.18 0.07 -16.15
C LEU A 235 16.70 0.03 -15.96
N MET A 236 17.43 1.01 -16.50
CA MET A 236 18.88 1.13 -16.31
C MET A 236 19.24 1.41 -14.84
N GLN A 237 18.49 2.30 -14.18
CA GLN A 237 18.69 2.68 -12.78
C GLN A 237 18.29 1.58 -11.77
N ARG A 238 17.55 0.54 -12.18
CA ARG A 238 17.13 -0.55 -11.26
C ARG A 238 18.30 -1.18 -10.52
N LYS A 239 19.48 -1.24 -11.15
CA LYS A 239 20.69 -1.82 -10.53
C LYS A 239 21.15 -1.04 -9.29
N GLU A 240 21.00 0.28 -9.31
CA GLU A 240 21.41 1.17 -8.21
C GLU A 240 20.48 1.03 -6.99
N LEU A 241 19.21 0.64 -7.21
CA LEU A 241 18.24 0.44 -6.14
C LEU A 241 18.67 -0.66 -5.17
N SER A 242 19.33 -1.71 -5.64
CA SER A 242 19.80 -2.80 -4.78
C SER A 242 20.81 -2.31 -3.73
N SER A 243 21.71 -1.41 -4.10
CA SER A 243 22.68 -0.81 -3.17
C SER A 243 21.99 0.10 -2.16
N LEU A 244 20.99 0.87 -2.58
CA LEU A 244 20.19 1.69 -1.67
C LEU A 244 19.39 0.83 -0.68
N GLN A 245 18.73 -0.22 -1.17
CA GLN A 245 17.96 -1.16 -0.35
C GLN A 245 18.82 -1.86 0.70
N PHE A 246 20.04 -2.26 0.32
CA PHE A 246 21.01 -2.82 1.24
C PHE A 246 21.39 -1.82 2.35
N HIS A 247 21.68 -0.57 2.00
CA HIS A 247 22.01 0.46 2.99
C HIS A 247 20.84 0.87 3.89
N LEU A 248 19.60 0.71 3.45
CA LEU A 248 18.42 0.95 4.29
C LEU A 248 18.14 -0.20 5.28
N LEU A 249 18.62 -1.41 4.99
CA LEU A 249 18.41 -2.59 5.83
C LEU A 249 19.54 -2.84 6.84
N ARG A 250 20.74 -2.30 6.56
CA ARG A 250 21.93 -2.45 7.39
C ARG A 250 21.80 -1.67 8.69
#